data_AF-A0A7G8H5F4-F1
#
_entry.id   AF-A0A7G8H5F4-F1
#
_cell.length_a   1.000
_cell.length_b   1.000
_cell.length_c   1.000
_cell.angle_alpha   90.00
_cell.angle_beta   90.00
_cell.angle_gamma   90.00
#
_symmetry.space_group_name_H-M   'P 1'
#
loop_
_entity.id
_entity.type
_entity.pdbx_description
1 polymer ?
#
loop_
_entity_poly.entity_id
_entity_poly.type
_entity_poly.pdbx_seq_one_letter_code
_entity_poly.pdbx_strand_id
1 'polypeptide(L)'
;MSKRQVHKEHHDHIEAWRKDAEVLSYEEALQALDLLLAELQSDSVPLADLQQKVLHGEVYLSRCQTLLDSVEQSIVELDPTTLKAANDA
;
A
#
# COMPACT_ATOMS: atom_id res chain seq x y z
N MET A 1 -1.46 30.04 5.53
CA MET A 1 -0.52 29.11 6.18
C MET A 1 0.77 29.06 5.37
N SER A 2 1.93 28.77 5.98
CA SER A 2 3.23 28.78 5.28
C SER A 2 3.41 27.53 4.40
N LYS A 3 3.98 27.65 3.19
CA LYS A 3 4.20 26.53 2.25
C LYS A 3 4.97 25.35 2.87
N ARG A 4 5.86 25.65 3.83
CA ARG A 4 6.64 24.64 4.58
C ARG A 4 5.79 23.81 5.55
N GLN A 5 4.70 24.38 6.05
CA GLN A 5 3.82 23.71 7.01
C GLN A 5 2.89 22.72 6.31
N VAL A 6 2.36 23.10 5.14
CA VAL A 6 1.55 22.23 4.27
C VAL A 6 2.35 21.01 3.80
N HIS A 7 3.61 21.19 3.39
CA HIS A 7 4.46 20.05 3.00
C HIS A 7 4.72 19.07 4.15
N LYS A 8 4.83 19.57 5.38
CA LYS A 8 5.05 18.74 6.56
C LYS A 8 3.80 17.91 6.89
N GLU A 9 2.63 18.54 6.86
CA GLU A 9 1.35 17.85 7.11
C GLU A 9 1.10 16.72 6.10
N HIS A 10 1.36 16.96 4.81
CA HIS A 10 1.23 15.92 3.77
C HIS A 10 2.17 14.72 4.01
N HIS A 11 3.42 14.98 4.43
CA HIS A 11 4.37 13.94 4.75
C HIS A 11 3.92 13.11 5.97
N ASP A 12 3.44 13.78 7.02
CA ASP A 12 2.97 13.13 8.24
C ASP A 12 1.75 12.22 7.96
N HIS A 13 0.85 12.61 7.06
CA HIS A 13 -0.26 11.76 6.62
C HIS A 13 0.19 10.51 5.86
N ILE A 14 1.13 10.65 4.93
CA ILE A 14 1.66 9.51 4.16
C ILE A 14 2.32 8.49 5.08
N GLU A 15 3.11 8.95 6.05
CA GLU A 15 3.77 8.07 7.02
C GLU A 15 2.77 7.34 7.93
N ALA A 16 1.67 7.99 8.30
CA ALA A 16 0.59 7.33 9.05
C ALA A 16 -0.06 6.22 8.20
N TRP A 17 -0.44 6.52 6.95
CA TRP A 17 -1.03 5.52 6.05
C TRP A 17 -0.10 4.35 5.77
N ARG A 18 1.21 4.60 5.66
CA ARG A 18 2.20 3.54 5.48
C ARG A 18 2.21 2.57 6.66
N LYS A 19 2.23 3.10 7.88
CA LYS A 19 2.16 2.29 9.10
C LYS A 19 0.86 1.50 9.20
N ASP A 20 -0.26 2.11 8.83
CA ASP A 20 -1.56 1.43 8.82
C ASP A 20 -1.58 0.31 7.76
N ALA A 21 -0.99 0.52 6.59
CA ALA A 21 -0.91 -0.47 5.52
C ALA A 21 0.07 -1.62 5.82
N GLU A 22 1.13 -1.38 6.59
CA GLU A 22 2.15 -2.39 6.94
C GLU A 22 1.56 -3.64 7.62
N VAL A 23 0.49 -3.48 8.38
CA VAL A 23 -0.16 -4.58 9.12
C VAL A 23 -1.22 -5.31 8.29
N LEU A 24 -1.60 -4.79 7.13
CA LEU A 24 -2.64 -5.39 6.30
C LEU A 24 -2.11 -6.60 5.53
N SER A 25 -2.93 -7.64 5.42
CA SER A 25 -2.77 -8.69 4.43
C SER A 25 -3.02 -8.17 3.01
N TYR A 26 -2.72 -9.00 2.01
CA TYR A 26 -2.94 -8.64 0.61
C TYR A 26 -4.41 -8.34 0.32
N GLU A 27 -5.31 -9.20 0.83
CA GLU A 27 -6.75 -9.08 0.64
C GLU A 27 -7.30 -7.82 1.32
N GLU A 28 -6.83 -7.51 2.53
CA GLU A 28 -7.26 -6.31 3.26
C GLU A 28 -6.75 -5.03 2.59
N ALA A 29 -5.49 -5.00 2.12
CA ALA A 29 -4.94 -3.85 1.41
C ALA A 29 -5.66 -3.63 0.07
N LEU A 30 -5.98 -4.69 -0.66
CA LEU A 30 -6.75 -4.62 -1.90
C LEU A 30 -8.18 -4.14 -1.65
N GLN A 31 -8.85 -4.66 -0.61
CA GLN A 31 -10.20 -4.22 -0.25
C GLN A 31 -10.23 -2.76 0.19
N ALA A 32 -9.23 -2.29 0.94
CA ALA A 32 -9.11 -0.89 1.31
C ALA A 32 -8.92 0.02 0.09
N LEU A 33 -8.12 -0.42 -0.89
CA LEU A 33 -7.98 0.25 -2.18
C LEU A 33 -9.30 0.31 -2.95
N ASP A 34 -10.05 -0.79 -3.03
CA ASP A 34 -11.33 -0.84 -3.72
C ASP A 34 -12.35 0.14 -3.12
N LEU A 35 -12.40 0.24 -1.79
CA LEU A 35 -13.26 1.21 -1.11
C LEU A 35 -12.86 2.65 -1.45
N LEU A 36 -11.56 2.95 -1.46
CA LEU A 36 -11.04 4.26 -1.82
C LEU A 36 -11.33 4.60 -3.29
N LEU A 37 -11.21 3.62 -4.19
CA LEU A 37 -11.55 3.78 -5.61
C LEU A 37 -13.05 4.02 -5.82
N ALA A 38 -13.90 3.27 -5.12
CA ALA A 38 -15.35 3.47 -5.18
C ALA A 38 -15.75 4.89 -4.74
N GLU A 39 -15.07 5.42 -3.72
CA GLU A 39 -15.28 6.80 -3.28
C GLU A 39 -14.76 7.83 -4.30
N LEU A 40 -13.58 7.60 -4.90
CA LEU A 40 -13.08 8.47 -5.97
C LEU A 40 -13.98 8.49 -7.21
N GLN A 41 -14.69 7.39 -7.47
CA GLN A 41 -15.60 7.23 -8.60
C GLN A 41 -17.01 7.79 -8.35
N SER A 42 -17.37 8.13 -7.11
CA SER A 42 -18.75 8.54 -6.77
C SER A 42 -19.07 10.02 -7.06
N ASP A 43 -18.23 10.74 -7.81
CA ASP A 43 -18.32 12.18 -8.14
C ASP A 43 -18.51 13.13 -6.93
N SER A 44 -18.39 12.60 -5.71
CA SER A 44 -18.67 13.29 -4.46
C SER A 44 -17.43 13.78 -3.74
N VAL A 45 -16.24 13.50 -4.28
CA VAL A 45 -14.96 13.89 -3.67
C VAL A 45 -14.59 15.31 -4.09
N PRO A 46 -14.40 16.25 -3.14
CA PRO A 46 -13.91 17.58 -3.45
C PRO A 46 -12.54 17.54 -4.13
N LEU A 47 -12.31 18.42 -5.11
CA LEU A 47 -11.02 18.52 -5.82
C LEU A 47 -9.82 18.70 -4.86
N ALA A 48 -10.02 19.39 -3.74
CA ALA A 48 -9.01 19.59 -2.71
C ALA A 48 -8.53 18.27 -2.07
N ASP A 49 -9.38 17.25 -2.03
CA ASP A 49 -9.13 15.97 -1.37
C ASP A 49 -8.66 14.90 -2.35
N LEU A 50 -8.88 15.09 -3.66
CA LEU A 50 -8.51 14.12 -4.70
C LEU A 50 -7.02 13.75 -4.64
N GLN A 51 -6.14 14.74 -4.48
CA GLN A 51 -4.69 14.48 -4.41
C GLN A 51 -4.33 13.61 -3.20
N GLN A 52 -4.94 13.86 -2.05
CA GLN A 52 -4.67 13.07 -0.84
C GLN A 52 -5.16 11.63 -0.99
N LYS A 53 -6.35 11.43 -1.58
CA LYS A 53 -6.89 10.08 -1.81
C LYS A 53 -6.05 9.29 -2.81
N VAL A 54 -5.58 9.92 -3.88
CA VAL A 54 -4.66 9.26 -4.83
C VAL A 54 -3.39 8.79 -4.11
N LEU A 55 -2.77 9.66 -3.31
CA LEU A 55 -1.57 9.31 -2.53
C LEU A 55 -1.84 8.18 -1.53
N HIS A 56 -3.01 8.15 -0.92
CA HIS A 56 -3.39 7.06 -0.01
C HIS A 56 -3.60 5.73 -0.78
N GLY A 57 -4.22 5.78 -1.95
CA GLY A 57 -4.33 4.61 -2.84
C GLY A 57 -2.97 4.06 -3.28
N GLU A 58 -1.99 4.94 -3.58
CA GLU A 58 -0.61 4.54 -3.89
C GLU A 58 0.05 3.79 -2.72
N VAL A 59 -0.25 4.15 -1.47
CA VAL A 59 0.24 3.42 -0.30
C VAL A 59 -0.32 2.00 -0.24
N TYR A 60 -1.62 1.81 -0.46
CA TYR A 60 -2.22 0.46 -0.51
C TYR A 60 -1.66 -0.38 -1.65
N LEU A 61 -1.50 0.21 -2.85
CA LEU A 61 -0.86 -0.48 -3.99
C LEU A 61 0.58 -0.89 -3.66
N SER A 62 1.36 -0.04 -3.01
CA SER A 62 2.73 -0.35 -2.60
C SER A 62 2.78 -1.51 -1.60
N ARG A 63 1.80 -1.62 -0.69
CA ARG A 63 1.68 -2.76 0.22
C ARG A 63 1.38 -4.05 -0.55
N CYS A 64 0.40 -4.02 -1.46
CA CYS A 64 0.06 -5.16 -2.30
C CYS A 64 1.28 -5.66 -3.08
N GLN A 65 2.03 -4.75 -3.71
CA GLN A 65 3.23 -5.11 -4.46
C GLN A 65 4.29 -5.76 -3.57
N THR A 66 4.58 -5.16 -2.41
CA THR A 66 5.55 -5.72 -1.43
C THR A 66 5.21 -7.16 -1.03
N LEU A 67 3.92 -7.45 -0.83
CA LEU A 67 3.46 -8.80 -0.48
C LEU A 67 3.63 -9.79 -1.64
N LEU A 68 3.33 -9.36 -2.88
CA LEU A 68 3.55 -10.18 -4.07
C LEU A 68 5.04 -10.46 -4.30
N ASP A 69 5.89 -9.44 -4.17
CA ASP A 69 7.34 -9.58 -4.30
C ASP A 69 7.90 -10.56 -3.25
N SER A 70 7.39 -10.50 -2.02
CA SER A 70 7.79 -11.44 -0.95
C SER A 70 7.40 -12.88 -1.28
N VAL A 71 6.22 -13.09 -1.87
CA VAL A 71 5.76 -14.44 -2.28
C VAL A 71 6.58 -14.94 -3.47
N GLU A 72 6.81 -14.09 -4.47
CA GLU A 72 7.66 -14.40 -5.62
C GLU A 72 9.07 -14.82 -5.17
N GLN A 73 9.69 -14.03 -4.29
CA GLN A 73 11.01 -14.33 -3.73
C GLN A 73 11.00 -15.66 -2.97
N SER A 74 9.96 -15.91 -2.17
CA SER A 74 9.82 -17.18 -1.44
C SER A 74 9.79 -18.36 -2.39
N ILE A 75 9.07 -18.26 -3.52
CA ILE A 75 8.99 -19.31 -4.55
C ILE A 75 10.34 -19.52 -5.25
N VAL A 76 11.04 -18.43 -5.58
CA VAL A 76 12.37 -18.49 -6.21
C VAL A 76 13.39 -19.19 -5.32
N GLU A 77 13.28 -19.02 -4.00
CA GLU A 77 14.16 -19.64 -3.00
C GLU A 77 13.79 -21.09 -2.65
N LEU A 78 12.69 -21.64 -3.17
CA LEU A 78 12.32 -23.03 -2.93
C LEU A 78 13.23 -23.99 -3.71
N ASP A 79 13.71 -25.02 -3.02
CA ASP A 79 14.29 -26.18 -3.68
C ASP A 79 13.22 -26.89 -4.52
N PRO A 80 13.43 -27.09 -5.84
CA PRO A 80 12.40 -27.59 -6.75
C PRO A 80 12.01 -29.05 -6.50
N THR A 81 12.82 -29.80 -5.75
CA THR A 81 12.56 -31.22 -5.44
C THR A 81 11.91 -31.45 -4.08
N THR A 82 12.19 -30.60 -3.11
CA THR A 82 11.75 -30.75 -1.72
C THR A 82 10.75 -29.69 -1.30
N LEU A 83 10.62 -28.60 -2.07
CA LEU A 83 9.80 -27.42 -1.78
C LEU A 83 10.10 -26.80 -0.40
N LYS A 84 11.34 -26.93 0.05
CA LYS A 84 11.86 -26.28 1.26
C LYS A 84 12.69 -25.06 0.88
N ALA A 85 12.80 -24.07 1.77
CA ALA A 85 13.66 -22.93 1.53
C ALA A 85 15.12 -23.40 1.41
N ALA A 86 15.85 -22.90 0.40
CA ALA A 86 17.22 -23.29 0.11
C ALA A 86 18.22 -23.00 1.27
N ASN A 87 17.83 -22.21 2.27
CA ASN A 87 18.61 -21.88 3.46
C ASN A 87 18.31 -22.75 4.71
N ASP A 88 17.39 -23.72 4.62
CA ASP A 88 17.06 -24.61 5.75
C ASP A 88 17.93 -25.90 5.83
N ALA A 89 19.15 -25.86 5.29
CA ALA A 89 20.10 -26.99 5.22
C ALA A 89 21.30 -26.82 6.15
#